data_AF-A0A6G9ZBR4-F1
#
_entry.id   AF-A0A6G9ZBR4-F1
#
_cell.length_a   1.000
_cell.length_b   1.000
_cell.length_c   1.000
_cell.angle_alpha   90.00
_cell.angle_beta   90.00
_cell.angle_gamma   90.00
#
_symmetry.space_group_name_H-M   'P 1'
#
loop_
_entity.id
_entity.type
_entity.pdbx_description
1 polymer ?
#
loop_
_entity_poly.entity_id
_entity_poly.type
_entity_poly.pdbx_seq_one_letter_code
_entity_poly.pdbx_strand_id
1 'polypeptide(L)'
;MLVAADGVGSAIRARRLPHARVVDSGIRLIYGRVPLTSELRGALPEVMFSVFNSIVGPGHRLVGIAPVQYREPPHIAASRLAPEVALEPAEDGLAATLAAAMTDAADGRPLPDALGAYEQSMIEEGFRMVRLSAANGTRTLAAEPLPE
;
A
#
# COMPACT_ATOMS: atom_id res chain seq x y z
N MET A 1 -30.34 -7.80 -0.83
CA MET A 1 -29.04 -8.50 -0.92
C MET A 1 -28.10 -7.86 0.09
N LEU A 2 -27.29 -8.63 0.83
CA LEU A 2 -26.29 -8.13 1.78
C LEU A 2 -24.90 -8.48 1.27
N VAL A 3 -24.01 -7.48 1.17
CA VAL A 3 -22.59 -7.66 0.84
C VAL A 3 -21.76 -7.14 2.03
N ALA A 4 -20.94 -7.99 2.62
CA ALA A 4 -20.08 -7.64 3.76
C ALA A 4 -18.68 -7.23 3.26
N ALA A 5 -18.40 -5.94 3.26
CA ALA A 5 -17.10 -5.34 2.90
C ALA A 5 -16.41 -4.69 4.12
N ASP A 6 -16.65 -5.24 5.33
CA ASP A 6 -16.20 -4.72 6.63
C ASP A 6 -14.79 -5.24 7.05
N GLY A 7 -13.98 -5.66 6.09
CA GLY A 7 -12.55 -5.93 6.26
C GLY A 7 -12.18 -7.18 7.07
N VAL A 8 -10.89 -7.30 7.43
CA VAL A 8 -10.35 -8.48 8.12
C VAL A 8 -10.97 -8.70 9.51
N GLY A 9 -11.43 -7.63 10.17
CA GLY A 9 -12.12 -7.65 11.46
C GLY A 9 -13.63 -7.91 11.39
N SER A 10 -14.16 -8.33 10.23
CA SER A 10 -15.60 -8.41 9.95
C SER A 10 -16.47 -9.01 11.08
N ALA A 11 -17.38 -8.19 11.61
CA ALA A 11 -18.38 -8.61 12.59
C ALA A 11 -19.47 -9.47 11.93
N ILE A 12 -19.75 -9.23 10.64
CA ILE A 12 -20.71 -10.03 9.87
C ILE A 12 -20.16 -11.44 9.68
N ARG A 13 -18.90 -11.60 9.30
CA ARG A 13 -18.24 -12.92 9.18
C ARG A 13 -18.30 -13.68 10.50
N ALA A 14 -18.00 -13.01 11.63
CA ALA A 14 -18.05 -13.65 12.95
C ALA A 14 -19.41 -14.26 13.27
N ARG A 15 -20.52 -13.65 12.82
CA ARG A 15 -21.89 -14.15 13.05
C ARG A 15 -22.36 -15.15 11.99
N ARG A 16 -22.01 -14.95 10.72
CA ARG A 16 -22.55 -15.71 9.59
C ARG A 16 -21.69 -16.91 9.18
N LEU A 17 -20.37 -16.83 9.40
CA LEU A 17 -19.38 -17.84 9.04
C LEU A 17 -18.37 -18.04 10.19
N PRO A 18 -18.80 -18.45 11.39
CA PRO A 18 -17.93 -18.55 12.57
C PRO A 18 -16.79 -19.57 12.42
N HIS A 19 -16.90 -20.50 11.47
CA HIS A 19 -15.85 -21.45 11.12
C HIS A 19 -14.76 -20.83 10.23
N ALA A 20 -15.03 -19.72 9.53
CA ALA A 20 -14.07 -19.00 8.70
C ALA A 20 -13.22 -18.07 9.58
N ARG A 21 -12.10 -18.60 10.07
CA ARG A 21 -11.20 -17.89 10.99
C ARG A 21 -10.09 -17.16 10.23
N VAL A 22 -9.69 -16.00 10.77
CA VAL A 22 -8.44 -15.36 10.37
C VAL A 22 -7.31 -16.15 11.00
N VAL A 23 -6.30 -16.50 10.20
CA VAL A 23 -5.13 -17.26 10.62
C VAL A 23 -3.90 -16.47 10.23
N ASP A 24 -2.97 -16.29 11.19
CA ASP A 24 -1.65 -15.74 10.89
C ASP A 24 -0.86 -16.75 10.06
N SER A 25 -0.40 -16.34 8.88
CA SER A 25 0.39 -17.19 7.98
C SER A 25 1.83 -17.38 8.46
N GLY A 26 2.27 -16.63 9.48
CA GLY A 26 3.67 -16.56 9.90
C GLY A 26 4.56 -15.78 8.93
N ILE A 27 4.03 -15.32 7.80
CA ILE A 27 4.73 -14.48 6.83
C ILE A 27 4.68 -13.05 7.34
N ARG A 28 5.80 -12.34 7.21
CA ARG A 28 5.89 -10.89 7.46
C ARG A 28 6.29 -10.23 6.16
N LEU A 29 5.56 -9.20 5.77
CA LEU A 29 5.80 -8.43 4.56
C LEU A 29 6.05 -6.98 4.96
N ILE A 30 7.18 -6.44 4.51
CA ILE A 30 7.46 -5.01 4.52
C ILE A 30 7.34 -4.56 3.07
N TYR A 31 6.52 -3.56 2.79
CA TYR A 31 6.24 -3.09 1.43
C TYR A 31 6.38 -1.58 1.32
N GLY A 32 6.87 -1.10 0.20
CA GLY A 32 6.97 0.34 -0.05
C GLY A 32 6.83 0.65 -1.53
N ARG A 33 6.67 1.93 -1.83
CA ARG A 33 6.68 2.48 -3.18
C ARG A 33 7.80 3.49 -3.35
N VAL A 34 8.77 3.23 -4.21
CA VAL A 34 9.83 4.20 -4.57
C VAL A 34 9.46 4.93 -5.86
N PRO A 35 9.92 6.17 -6.06
CA PRO A 35 9.84 6.84 -7.36
C PRO A 35 10.62 6.04 -8.40
N LEU A 36 10.00 5.78 -9.55
CA LEU A 36 10.72 5.27 -10.70
C LEU A 36 11.39 6.45 -11.43
N THR A 37 12.51 6.92 -10.88
CA THR A 37 13.32 7.98 -11.49
C THR A 37 13.89 7.52 -12.84
N SER A 38 14.37 8.46 -13.66
CA SER A 38 15.09 8.13 -14.91
C SER A 38 16.33 7.26 -14.64
N GLU A 39 17.03 7.54 -13.55
CA GLU A 39 18.18 6.75 -13.09
C GLU A 39 17.78 5.31 -12.72
N LEU A 40 16.78 5.15 -11.85
CA LEU A 40 16.30 3.81 -11.47
C LEU A 40 15.73 3.05 -12.67
N ARG A 41 15.06 3.76 -13.60
CA ARG A 41 14.60 3.14 -14.85
C ARG A 41 15.76 2.63 -15.70
N GLY A 42 16.83 3.42 -15.83
CA GLY A 42 18.02 3.03 -16.61
C GLY A 42 18.82 1.89 -15.97
N ALA A 43 18.75 1.76 -14.64
CA ALA A 43 19.45 0.71 -13.89
C ALA A 43 18.76 -0.66 -13.95
N LEU A 44 17.48 -0.73 -14.33
CA LEU A 44 16.69 -1.96 -14.32
C LEU A 44 16.60 -2.58 -15.73
N PRO A 45 16.79 -3.91 -15.87
CA PRO A 45 16.54 -4.62 -17.12
C PRO A 45 15.10 -4.42 -17.62
N GLU A 46 14.92 -4.29 -18.94
CA GLU A 46 13.60 -4.02 -19.55
C GLU A 46 12.54 -5.07 -19.16
N VAL A 47 12.94 -6.33 -19.03
CA VAL A 47 12.06 -7.44 -18.61
C VAL A 47 11.41 -7.20 -17.25
N MET A 48 12.06 -6.46 -16.33
CA MET A 48 11.52 -6.19 -15.01
C MET A 48 10.28 -5.30 -15.05
N PHE A 49 10.08 -4.54 -16.14
CA PHE A 49 8.90 -3.69 -16.29
C PHE A 49 7.68 -4.42 -16.84
N SER A 50 7.79 -5.71 -17.16
CA SER A 50 6.71 -6.48 -17.79
C SER A 50 5.86 -7.29 -16.81
N VAL A 51 6.41 -7.64 -15.65
CA VAL A 51 5.79 -8.56 -14.66
C VAL A 51 6.20 -8.21 -13.24
N PHE A 52 5.52 -8.82 -12.26
CA PHE A 52 6.02 -8.88 -10.88
C PHE A 52 7.30 -9.70 -10.84
N ASN A 53 8.37 -9.12 -10.28
CA ASN A 53 9.66 -9.78 -10.14
C ASN A 53 9.88 -10.21 -8.70
N SER A 54 10.60 -11.31 -8.52
CA SER A 54 10.89 -11.88 -7.21
C SER A 54 12.36 -12.26 -7.11
N ILE A 55 13.03 -11.73 -6.10
CA ILE A 55 14.37 -12.14 -5.70
C ILE A 55 14.23 -13.00 -4.44
N VAL A 56 14.58 -14.28 -4.56
CA VAL A 56 14.49 -15.25 -3.46
C VAL A 56 15.86 -15.39 -2.81
N GLY A 57 15.93 -15.09 -1.52
CA GLY A 57 17.09 -15.30 -0.67
C GLY A 57 16.96 -16.56 0.21
N PRO A 58 18.01 -16.90 0.96
CA PRO A 58 17.98 -18.02 1.91
C PRO A 58 16.95 -17.78 3.02
N GLY A 59 16.47 -18.88 3.63
CA GLY A 59 15.53 -18.81 4.76
C GLY A 59 14.14 -18.29 4.40
N HIS A 60 13.66 -18.58 3.17
CA HIS A 60 12.35 -18.16 2.66
C HIS A 60 12.14 -16.63 2.62
N ARG A 61 13.23 -15.86 2.51
CA ARG A 61 13.18 -14.41 2.37
C ARG A 61 12.96 -14.04 0.91
N LEU A 62 12.03 -13.13 0.65
CA LEU A 62 11.67 -12.70 -0.69
C LEU A 62 11.65 -11.17 -0.77
N VAL A 63 12.21 -10.63 -1.85
CA VAL A 63 11.98 -9.23 -2.26
C VAL A 63 11.16 -9.25 -3.54
N GLY A 64 9.93 -8.74 -3.46
CA GLY A 64 9.05 -8.52 -4.60
C GLY A 64 9.25 -7.12 -5.17
N ILE A 65 9.42 -7.01 -6.49
CA ILE A 65 9.56 -5.73 -7.19
C ILE A 65 8.49 -5.67 -8.28
N ALA A 66 7.63 -4.66 -8.19
CA ALA A 66 6.57 -4.39 -9.17
C ALA A 66 6.72 -2.97 -9.72
N PRO A 67 7.41 -2.77 -10.85
CA PRO A 67 7.45 -1.47 -11.50
C PRO A 67 6.05 -1.12 -12.03
N VAL A 68 5.52 0.02 -11.59
CA VAL A 68 4.23 0.54 -12.08
C VAL A 68 4.49 1.74 -12.98
N GLN A 69 4.04 1.64 -14.23
CA GLN A 69 4.13 2.71 -15.20
C GLN A 69 2.74 3.00 -15.74
N TYR A 70 2.19 4.14 -15.36
CA TYR A 70 0.94 4.60 -15.93
C TYR A 70 1.18 5.24 -17.29
N ARG A 71 0.32 4.93 -18.26
CA ARG A 71 0.34 5.58 -19.59
C ARG A 71 0.03 7.07 -19.50
N GLU A 72 -0.81 7.45 -18.54
CA GLU A 72 -1.15 8.81 -18.15
C GLU A 72 -1.25 8.85 -16.62
N PRO A 73 -0.89 9.96 -15.95
CA PRO A 73 -1.03 10.04 -14.49
C PRO A 73 -2.48 9.78 -14.04
N PRO A 74 -2.74 8.92 -13.03
CA PRO A 74 -4.11 8.55 -12.65
C PRO A 74 -5.02 9.73 -12.31
N HIS A 75 -4.49 10.78 -11.67
CA HIS A 75 -5.27 11.99 -11.35
C HIS A 75 -5.71 12.76 -12.61
N ILE A 76 -4.91 12.74 -13.68
CA ILE A 76 -5.29 13.35 -14.97
C ILE A 76 -6.38 12.51 -15.64
N ALA A 77 -6.24 11.19 -15.63
CA ALA A 77 -7.26 10.28 -16.13
C ALA A 77 -8.60 10.47 -15.39
N ALA A 78 -8.55 10.57 -14.06
CA ALA A 78 -9.71 10.79 -13.21
C ALA A 78 -10.40 12.12 -13.52
N SER A 79 -9.66 13.23 -13.62
CA SER A 79 -10.25 14.53 -13.99
C SER A 79 -11.02 14.50 -15.31
N ARG A 80 -10.63 13.64 -16.25
CA ARG A 80 -11.30 13.48 -17.54
C ARG A 80 -12.46 12.47 -17.52
N LEU A 81 -12.33 11.38 -16.77
CA LEU A 81 -13.25 10.23 -16.82
C LEU A 81 -14.24 10.17 -15.65
N ALA A 82 -13.86 10.70 -14.50
CA ALA A 82 -14.61 10.69 -13.25
C ALA A 82 -14.20 11.90 -12.39
N PRO A 83 -14.52 13.14 -12.83
CA PRO A 83 -14.09 14.37 -12.16
C PRO A 83 -14.56 14.49 -10.70
N GLU A 84 -15.60 13.75 -10.32
CA GLU A 84 -16.11 13.61 -8.97
C GLU A 84 -15.20 12.78 -8.04
N VAL A 85 -14.26 12.02 -8.59
CA VAL A 85 -13.25 11.25 -7.84
C VAL A 85 -11.99 12.10 -7.67
N ALA A 86 -11.61 12.32 -6.42
CA ALA A 86 -10.36 12.97 -6.09
C ALA A 86 -9.26 11.92 -6.00
N LEU A 87 -8.33 11.94 -6.94
CA LEU A 87 -7.08 11.19 -6.84
C LEU A 87 -5.94 12.19 -6.65
N GLU A 88 -5.18 12.02 -5.58
CA GLU A 88 -3.93 12.75 -5.42
C GLU A 88 -2.88 12.21 -6.41
N PRO A 89 -1.89 13.03 -6.81
CA PRO A 89 -0.69 12.51 -7.44
C PRO A 89 -0.14 11.37 -6.58
N ALA A 90 0.19 10.23 -7.20
CA ALA A 90 0.69 9.10 -6.45
C ALA A 90 1.99 9.51 -5.74
N GLU A 91 1.96 9.57 -4.41
CA GLU A 91 3.05 10.15 -3.60
C GLU A 91 4.19 9.17 -3.35
N ASP A 92 5.39 9.71 -3.48
CA ASP A 92 6.70 9.04 -3.50
C ASP A 92 7.15 8.47 -2.13
N GLY A 93 6.32 8.65 -1.10
CA GLY A 93 6.72 8.56 0.30
C GLY A 93 6.98 7.14 0.82
N LEU A 94 6.18 6.13 0.44
CA LEU A 94 6.13 4.87 1.21
C LEU A 94 7.44 4.08 1.22
N ALA A 95 8.16 3.97 0.11
CA ALA A 95 9.49 3.33 0.14
C ALA A 95 10.61 4.31 0.46
N ALA A 96 10.41 5.62 0.34
CA ALA A 96 11.35 6.57 0.90
C ALA A 96 11.39 6.44 2.42
N THR A 97 10.23 6.28 3.08
CA THR A 97 10.14 5.98 4.52
C THR A 97 10.79 4.64 4.87
N LEU A 98 10.57 3.60 4.05
CA LEU A 98 11.25 2.31 4.26
C LEU A 98 12.77 2.44 4.10
N ALA A 99 13.23 3.09 3.03
CA ALA A 99 14.65 3.31 2.78
C ALA A 99 15.28 4.12 3.92
N ALA A 100 14.62 5.17 4.40
CA ALA A 100 15.07 5.94 5.56
C ALA A 100 15.19 5.07 6.82
N ALA A 101 14.19 4.24 7.13
CA ALA A 101 14.26 3.32 8.26
C ALA A 101 15.38 2.27 8.11
N MET A 102 15.63 1.78 6.90
CA MET A 102 16.74 0.87 6.63
C MET A 102 18.10 1.56 6.76
N THR A 103 18.23 2.81 6.30
CA THR A 103 19.44 3.63 6.45
C THR A 103 19.71 3.93 7.92
N ASP A 104 18.70 4.38 8.68
CA ASP A 104 18.80 4.60 10.12
C ASP A 104 19.32 3.34 10.84
N ALA A 105 18.76 2.18 10.49
CA ALA A 105 19.20 0.90 11.06
C ALA A 105 20.65 0.55 10.67
N ALA A 106 21.05 0.85 9.43
CA ALA A 106 22.43 0.66 8.96
C ALA A 106 23.41 1.62 9.68
N ASP A 107 22.96 2.82 10.03
CA ASP A 107 23.72 3.84 10.75
C ASP A 107 23.74 3.62 12.28
N GLY A 108 23.23 2.48 12.76
CA GLY A 108 23.37 2.02 14.14
C GLY A 108 22.14 2.23 15.02
N ARG A 109 21.02 2.74 14.48
CA ARG A 109 19.74 2.71 15.20
C ARG A 109 19.31 1.25 15.41
N PRO A 110 18.80 0.87 16.60
CA PRO A 110 18.25 -0.47 16.79
C PRO A 110 17.14 -0.75 15.77
N LEU A 111 17.26 -1.87 15.05
CA LEU A 111 16.30 -2.27 14.01
C LEU A 111 14.82 -2.23 14.48
N PRO A 112 14.47 -2.68 15.70
CA PRO A 112 13.09 -2.56 16.19
C PRO A 112 12.59 -1.12 16.26
N ASP A 113 13.45 -0.17 16.63
CA ASP A 113 13.07 1.24 16.76
C ASP A 113 12.90 1.90 15.39
N ALA A 114 13.76 1.56 14.43
CA ALA A 114 13.65 2.02 13.05
C ALA A 114 12.39 1.44 12.38
N LEU A 115 12.12 0.15 12.60
CA LEU A 115 10.92 -0.52 12.08
C LEU A 115 9.64 0.04 12.71
N GLY A 116 9.61 0.25 14.03
CA GLY A 116 8.45 0.83 14.72
C GLY A 116 8.13 2.25 14.23
N ALA A 117 9.15 3.07 13.95
CA ALA A 117 8.96 4.39 13.36
C ALA A 117 8.38 4.32 11.93
N TYR A 118 8.89 3.39 11.11
CA TYR A 118 8.33 3.13 9.79
C TYR A 118 6.88 2.63 9.87
N GLU A 119 6.58 1.67 10.73
CA GLU A 119 5.23 1.13 10.95
C GLU A 119 4.25 2.24 11.34
N GLN A 120 4.64 3.13 12.26
CA GLN A 120 3.81 4.27 12.66
C GLN A 120 3.50 5.20 11.47
N SER A 121 4.50 5.52 10.65
CA SER A 121 4.30 6.31 9.44
C SER A 121 3.37 5.62 8.43
N MET A 122 3.49 4.29 8.27
CA MET A 122 2.59 3.51 7.40
C MET A 122 1.16 3.47 7.91
N ILE A 123 0.97 3.40 9.23
CA ILE A 123 -0.36 3.44 9.85
C ILE A 123 -1.02 4.80 9.59
N GLU A 124 -0.30 5.90 9.83
CA GLU A 124 -0.81 7.25 9.64
C GLU A 124 -1.21 7.49 8.18
N GLU A 125 -0.33 7.13 7.25
CA GLU A 125 -0.59 7.24 5.81
C GLU A 125 -1.73 6.33 5.35
N GLY A 126 -1.78 5.10 5.87
CA GLY A 126 -2.86 4.16 5.60
C GLY A 126 -4.23 4.73 6.02
N PHE A 127 -4.34 5.28 7.23
CA PHE A 127 -5.58 5.91 7.70
C PHE A 127 -5.92 7.19 6.91
N ARG A 128 -4.93 7.95 6.45
CA ARG A 128 -5.15 9.10 5.56
C ARG A 128 -5.77 8.66 4.24
N MET A 129 -5.24 7.60 3.63
CA MET A 129 -5.78 7.03 2.39
C MET A 129 -7.18 6.46 2.57
N VAL A 130 -7.47 5.81 3.70
CA VAL A 130 -8.82 5.35 4.03
C VAL A 130 -9.80 6.52 4.11
N ARG A 131 -9.42 7.62 4.77
CA ARG A 131 -10.25 8.83 4.85
C ARG A 131 -10.49 9.46 3.48
N LEU A 132 -9.45 9.58 2.65
CA LEU A 132 -9.57 10.07 1.27
C LEU A 132 -10.52 9.18 0.44
N SER A 133 -10.37 7.86 0.55
CA SER A 133 -11.23 6.89 -0.12
C SER A 133 -12.69 6.97 0.34
N ALA A 134 -12.93 7.09 1.65
CA ALA A 134 -14.28 7.25 2.19
C ALA A 134 -14.92 8.55 1.69
N ALA A 135 -14.19 9.66 1.67
CA ALA A 135 -14.68 10.92 1.13
C ALA A 135 -15.04 10.83 -0.37
N ASN A 136 -14.26 10.06 -1.15
CA ASN A 136 -14.65 9.72 -2.53
C ASN A 136 -15.94 8.90 -2.54
N GLY A 137 -16.05 7.85 -1.71
CA GLY A 137 -17.24 7.00 -1.61
C GLY A 137 -18.51 7.78 -1.26
N THR A 138 -18.44 8.75 -0.34
CA THR A 138 -19.58 9.62 -0.02
C THR A 138 -19.97 10.49 -1.22
N ARG A 139 -18.99 11.04 -1.95
CA ARG A 139 -19.24 11.88 -3.14
C ARG A 139 -19.82 11.11 -4.32
N THR A 140 -19.37 9.88 -4.54
CA THR A 140 -19.64 9.17 -5.81
C THR A 140 -20.60 8.00 -5.67
N LEU A 141 -20.68 7.37 -4.49
CA LEU A 141 -21.45 6.15 -4.24
C LEU A 141 -22.55 6.34 -3.18
N ALA A 142 -22.76 7.56 -2.69
CA ALA A 142 -23.64 7.86 -1.56
C ALA A 142 -23.34 7.01 -0.31
N ALA A 143 -22.06 6.65 -0.12
CA ALA A 143 -21.63 5.91 1.06
C ALA A 143 -21.74 6.79 2.32
N GLU A 144 -22.12 6.19 3.44
CA GLU A 144 -22.10 6.86 4.74
C GLU A 144 -20.68 7.36 5.06
N PRO A 145 -20.53 8.55 5.66
CA PRO A 145 -19.23 9.06 6.06
C PRO A 145 -18.63 8.20 7.18
N LEU A 146 -17.30 8.25 7.33
CA LEU A 146 -16.65 7.66 8.49
C LEU A 146 -17.12 8.36 9.78
N PRO A 147 -17.27 7.63 10.90
CA PRO A 147 -17.52 8.23 12.21
C PRO A 147 -16.36 9.15 12.64
N GLU A 148 -16.68 10.18 13.43
CA GLU A 148 -15.69 11.10 14.04
C GLU A 148 -14.77 10.40 15.04
#